data_AF-A0A7V6GK03-F1
#
_entry.id   AF-A0A7V6GK03-F1
#
_cell.length_a   1.000
_cell.length_b   1.000
_cell.length_c   1.000
_cell.angle_alpha   90.00
_cell.angle_beta   90.00
_cell.angle_gamma   90.00
#
_symmetry.space_group_name_H-M   'P 1'
#
loop_
_entity.id
_entity.type
_entity.pdbx_description
1 polymer ?
#
loop_
_entity_poly.entity_id
_entity_poly.type
_entity_poly.pdbx_seq_one_letter_code
_entity_poly.pdbx_strand_id
1 'polypeptide(L)'
;MNKLIKELTELIGKEYIITPDMAQYHAYTFGDATLYRSKPDIIVYPFSESEVSGIIKIAGKYKIPVTASGGLTGLSGGAITHKGILLNLLRMNSVKSVDTISKTVVASPGITCADLNKYLKEYGLIVPVAPASHLISTLGANIAEAAGGTWGMSKGTFKNYLLSLRVVDGRGNIFCTGAPLTKQSTGPDITSLFLGSEGTMGVITEITLRCEYLAEDTWTIRCSFPDEEVLQKIHEEIAINHIELYSFEYMDSRLLSCIHEGASNMLLLFQTTGSKNESKAQADKLVEVLKKLKPLELVYTNDPVKADELYTERRSALGALAKADKNKPVIIQFDPVLPLDKLTLGIRKMREIAERENLDLIIYGHAGDGNLHPSFIVPDNIEEKIKARKAIREFDDWVEKEGGCYSGEHAVGFFLGRSQDKIRPQTADYLRKIKEAFDPDNILNPGKVIDIREGSMDISPALKKYSEISKLSSLCVKCHLCKNDSPAYLKEPFEHNTIRGRVAMIDAASRGAVSFSEINPFVEELSLWVKDMNCPSYIKNDIGKLIELAIAEA
;
A
#
# COMPACT_ATOMS: atom_id res chain seq x y z
N MET A 1 20.61 10.09 -23.48
CA MET A 1 20.42 8.77 -22.86
C MET A 1 21.73 7.99 -22.68
N ASN A 2 22.50 7.69 -23.74
CA ASN A 2 23.72 6.85 -23.61
C ASN A 2 24.77 7.36 -22.60
N LYS A 3 24.99 8.68 -22.52
CA LYS A 3 25.91 9.28 -21.52
C LYS A 3 25.40 9.11 -20.08
N LEU A 4 24.09 9.29 -19.86
CA LEU A 4 23.44 9.06 -18.57
C LEU A 4 23.65 7.62 -18.10
N ILE A 5 23.32 6.65 -18.97
CA ILE A 5 23.45 5.22 -18.68
C ILE A 5 24.91 4.87 -18.36
N LYS A 6 25.87 5.44 -19.09
CA LYS A 6 27.30 5.23 -18.83
C LYS A 6 27.71 5.71 -17.43
N GLU A 7 27.36 6.95 -17.05
CA GLU A 7 27.68 7.49 -15.71
C GLU A 7 26.99 6.70 -14.60
N LEU A 8 25.73 6.27 -14.80
CA LEU A 8 25.05 5.40 -13.85
C LEU A 8 25.73 4.03 -13.73
N THR A 9 26.16 3.44 -14.86
CA THR A 9 26.86 2.15 -14.89
C THR A 9 28.19 2.22 -14.14
N GLU A 10 28.93 3.32 -14.30
CA GLU A 10 30.17 3.56 -13.56
C GLU A 10 29.93 3.74 -12.06
N LEU A 11 28.77 4.27 -11.66
CA LEU A 11 28.42 4.53 -10.27
C LEU A 11 27.92 3.28 -9.53
N ILE A 12 26.96 2.55 -10.11
CA ILE A 12 26.25 1.46 -9.41
C ILE A 12 26.49 0.08 -10.01
N GLY A 13 27.10 -0.05 -11.19
CA GLY A 13 27.22 -1.33 -11.92
C GLY A 13 26.09 -1.56 -12.93
N LYS A 14 26.37 -2.33 -13.99
CA LYS A 14 25.43 -2.55 -15.11
C LYS A 14 24.27 -3.44 -14.70
N GLU A 15 24.52 -4.42 -13.84
CA GLU A 15 23.57 -5.41 -13.34
C GLU A 15 22.45 -4.80 -12.48
N TYR A 16 22.64 -3.57 -12.01
CA TYR A 16 21.67 -2.81 -11.20
C TYR A 16 20.93 -1.75 -12.01
N ILE A 17 20.98 -1.87 -13.34
CA ILE A 17 20.33 -0.98 -14.30
C ILE A 17 19.46 -1.81 -15.25
N ILE A 18 18.17 -1.50 -15.32
CA ILE A 18 17.21 -2.12 -16.25
C ILE A 18 16.74 -1.07 -17.27
N THR A 19 16.80 -1.42 -18.55
CA THR A 19 16.49 -0.53 -19.68
C THR A 19 15.35 -1.10 -20.54
N PRO A 20 14.64 -0.26 -21.34
CA PRO A 20 13.46 -0.67 -22.10
C PRO A 20 13.66 -1.79 -23.13
N ASP A 21 14.90 -2.09 -23.53
CA ASP A 21 15.27 -3.20 -24.42
C ASP A 21 15.32 -4.56 -23.71
N MET A 22 15.19 -4.58 -22.38
CA MET A 22 15.18 -5.81 -21.58
C MET A 22 13.74 -6.26 -21.30
N ALA A 23 13.43 -7.54 -21.47
CA ALA A 23 12.12 -8.09 -21.14
C ALA A 23 11.68 -7.76 -19.69
N GLN A 24 12.62 -7.81 -18.75
CA GLN A 24 12.44 -7.50 -17.32
C GLN A 24 11.89 -6.08 -17.06
N TYR A 25 12.12 -5.14 -17.98
CA TYR A 25 11.63 -3.77 -17.86
C TYR A 25 10.11 -3.72 -17.70
N HIS A 26 9.39 -4.62 -18.36
CA HIS A 26 7.93 -4.63 -18.35
C HIS A 26 7.33 -4.96 -16.98
N ALA A 27 8.09 -5.62 -16.09
CA ALA A 27 7.71 -5.83 -14.70
C ALA A 27 7.48 -4.51 -13.93
N TYR A 28 8.11 -3.42 -14.36
CA TYR A 28 8.06 -2.10 -13.71
C TYR A 28 7.01 -1.15 -14.30
N THR A 29 6.34 -1.56 -15.38
CA THR A 29 5.35 -0.71 -16.06
C THR A 29 3.99 -0.65 -15.31
N PHE A 30 3.87 -1.45 -14.26
CA PHE A 30 2.73 -1.55 -13.33
C PHE A 30 3.10 -0.96 -11.96
N GLY A 31 3.85 0.15 -11.94
CA GLY A 31 4.59 0.67 -10.77
C GLY A 31 3.82 0.85 -9.45
N ASP A 32 2.50 0.68 -9.41
CA ASP A 32 1.70 0.49 -8.20
C ASP A 32 0.31 -0.13 -8.52
N ALA A 33 -0.53 -0.27 -7.49
CA ALA A 33 -1.84 -0.92 -7.56
C ALA A 33 -2.99 -0.07 -8.11
N THR A 34 -2.67 1.09 -8.70
CA THR A 34 -3.68 1.93 -9.34
C THR A 34 -4.10 1.42 -10.72
N LEU A 35 -5.07 2.11 -11.34
CA LEU A 35 -5.48 1.89 -12.72
C LEU A 35 -4.59 2.60 -13.76
N TYR A 36 -3.52 3.28 -13.34
CA TYR A 36 -2.64 4.04 -14.23
C TYR A 36 -1.41 3.22 -14.63
N ARG A 37 -0.91 3.42 -15.84
CA ARG A 37 0.29 2.73 -16.35
C ARG A 37 1.26 3.72 -16.93
N SER A 38 2.54 3.46 -16.75
CA SER A 38 3.59 4.32 -17.26
C SER A 38 4.89 3.55 -17.53
N LYS A 39 5.77 4.20 -18.28
CA LYS A 39 7.05 3.66 -18.73
C LYS A 39 8.19 4.57 -18.21
N PRO A 40 9.00 4.14 -17.23
CA PRO A 40 10.25 4.84 -16.88
C PRO A 40 11.25 4.79 -18.04
N ASP A 41 12.20 5.72 -18.15
CA ASP A 41 13.26 5.59 -19.17
C ASP A 41 14.35 4.59 -18.74
N ILE A 42 14.53 4.44 -17.42
CA ILE A 42 15.52 3.55 -16.81
C ILE A 42 15.11 3.22 -15.38
N ILE A 43 15.43 2.01 -14.92
CA ILE A 43 15.28 1.60 -13.52
C ILE A 43 16.67 1.38 -12.93
N VAL A 44 16.89 1.87 -11.71
CA VAL A 44 18.17 1.73 -11.00
C VAL A 44 17.98 1.24 -9.57
N TYR A 45 18.92 0.43 -9.09
CA TYR A 45 18.91 -0.17 -7.76
C TYR A 45 20.19 0.15 -6.97
N PRO A 46 20.26 1.27 -6.24
CA PRO A 46 21.41 1.61 -5.39
C PRO A 46 21.48 0.72 -4.15
N PHE A 47 22.68 0.56 -3.60
CA PHE A 47 22.94 -0.13 -2.34
C PHE A 47 23.28 0.82 -1.18
N SER A 48 23.68 2.06 -1.48
CA SER A 48 24.17 2.99 -0.47
C SER A 48 23.61 4.41 -0.62
N GLU A 49 23.63 5.16 0.49
CA GLU A 49 23.25 6.58 0.49
C GLU A 49 24.13 7.43 -0.45
N SER A 50 25.41 7.08 -0.56
CA SER A 50 26.36 7.73 -1.48
C SER A 50 25.96 7.53 -2.94
N GLU A 51 25.54 6.32 -3.31
CA GLU A 51 25.02 6.01 -4.66
C GLU A 51 23.72 6.75 -4.93
N VAL A 52 22.79 6.81 -3.97
CA VAL A 52 21.56 7.61 -4.09
C VAL A 52 21.91 9.08 -4.37
N SER A 53 22.81 9.69 -3.59
CA SER A 53 23.29 11.06 -3.83
C SER A 53 23.92 11.22 -5.23
N GLY A 54 24.71 10.25 -5.67
CA GLY A 54 25.32 10.24 -7.00
C GLY A 54 24.29 10.19 -8.11
N ILE A 55 23.28 9.32 -7.99
CA ILE A 55 22.18 9.20 -8.96
C ILE A 55 21.40 10.52 -9.04
N ILE A 56 21.07 11.15 -7.91
CA ILE A 56 20.36 12.43 -7.92
C ILE A 56 21.20 13.54 -8.59
N LYS A 57 22.50 13.60 -8.31
CA LYS A 57 23.41 14.57 -8.97
C LYS A 57 23.48 14.36 -10.48
N ILE A 58 23.61 13.10 -10.91
CA ILE A 58 23.60 12.74 -12.32
C ILE A 58 22.25 13.13 -12.96
N ALA A 59 21.13 12.81 -12.31
CA ALA A 59 19.80 13.16 -12.78
C ALA A 59 19.62 14.68 -12.90
N GLY A 60 20.04 15.45 -11.91
CA GLY A 60 20.01 16.92 -11.91
C GLY A 60 20.87 17.54 -13.02
N LYS A 61 22.07 16.98 -13.28
CA LYS A 61 22.93 17.38 -14.41
C LYS A 61 22.23 17.23 -15.76
N TYR A 62 21.44 16.17 -15.93
CA TYR A 62 20.70 15.88 -17.17
C TYR A 62 19.24 16.37 -17.15
N LYS A 63 18.79 17.00 -16.06
CA LYS A 63 17.40 17.42 -15.81
C LYS A 63 16.40 16.29 -16.04
N ILE A 64 16.73 15.11 -15.54
CA ILE A 64 15.90 13.91 -15.65
C ILE A 64 15.11 13.73 -14.35
N PRO A 65 13.76 13.58 -14.42
CA PRO A 65 12.96 13.26 -13.25
C PRO A 65 13.37 11.94 -12.60
N VAL A 66 13.28 11.87 -11.28
CA VAL A 66 13.55 10.69 -10.46
C VAL A 66 12.34 10.40 -9.59
N THR A 67 11.80 9.19 -9.68
CA THR A 67 10.74 8.69 -8.79
C THR A 67 11.37 7.64 -7.87
N ALA A 68 11.43 7.92 -6.58
CA ALA A 68 11.88 6.95 -5.59
C ALA A 68 10.80 5.90 -5.36
N SER A 69 11.20 4.64 -5.21
CA SER A 69 10.26 3.54 -4.94
C SER A 69 10.84 2.49 -4.01
N GLY A 70 9.94 1.73 -3.40
CA GLY A 70 10.25 0.49 -2.68
C GLY A 70 9.57 -0.70 -3.32
N GLY A 71 8.69 -1.36 -2.56
CA GLY A 71 7.98 -2.57 -2.99
C GLY A 71 6.89 -2.39 -4.05
N LEU A 72 6.69 -1.20 -4.63
CA LEU A 72 5.68 -0.92 -5.67
C LEU A 72 4.25 -1.37 -5.28
N THR A 73 3.87 -1.17 -4.02
CA THR A 73 2.57 -1.59 -3.45
C THR A 73 1.58 -0.44 -3.24
N GLY A 74 1.91 0.76 -3.70
CA GLY A 74 1.10 1.97 -3.46
C GLY A 74 -0.28 1.91 -4.12
N LEU A 75 -1.17 2.81 -3.71
CA LEU A 75 -2.53 2.95 -4.25
C LEU A 75 -2.82 4.40 -4.70
N SER A 76 -1.82 5.28 -4.69
CA SER A 76 -1.92 6.72 -4.96
C SER A 76 -1.36 7.18 -6.31
N GLY A 77 -0.64 6.33 -7.05
CA GLY A 77 0.16 6.76 -8.19
C GLY A 77 1.58 7.19 -7.80
N GLY A 78 1.92 7.22 -6.50
CA GLY A 78 3.17 7.78 -5.98
C GLY A 78 4.43 7.22 -6.65
N ALA A 79 4.47 5.90 -6.88
CA ALA A 79 5.60 5.21 -7.48
C ALA A 79 5.55 5.10 -9.02
N ILE A 80 4.44 5.52 -9.66
CA ILE A 80 4.33 5.48 -11.12
C ILE A 80 5.28 6.50 -11.75
N THR A 81 6.25 6.00 -12.49
CA THR A 81 7.29 6.83 -13.11
C THR A 81 6.93 7.19 -14.54
N HIS A 82 6.59 8.46 -14.78
CA HIS A 82 6.36 8.99 -16.13
C HIS A 82 7.65 9.50 -16.74
N LYS A 83 8.35 8.61 -17.46
CA LYS A 83 9.70 8.85 -17.99
C LYS A 83 10.71 9.10 -16.86
N GLY A 84 11.99 9.23 -17.22
CA GLY A 84 13.07 9.43 -16.28
C GLY A 84 13.46 8.16 -15.52
N ILE A 85 13.93 8.34 -14.28
CA ILE A 85 14.56 7.28 -13.48
C ILE A 85 13.56 6.76 -12.44
N LEU A 86 13.27 5.46 -12.45
CA LEU A 86 12.70 4.77 -11.30
C LEU A 86 13.86 4.33 -10.39
N LEU A 87 13.97 4.95 -9.21
CA LEU A 87 15.02 4.72 -8.22
C LEU A 87 14.49 3.78 -7.14
N ASN A 88 14.79 2.48 -7.26
CA ASN A 88 14.24 1.47 -6.35
C ASN A 88 15.22 1.13 -5.21
N LEU A 89 14.77 1.30 -3.96
CA LEU A 89 15.61 1.20 -2.76
C LEU A 89 15.63 -0.21 -2.12
N LEU A 90 15.08 -1.24 -2.76
CA LEU A 90 14.94 -2.58 -2.18
C LEU A 90 16.27 -3.25 -1.79
N ARG A 91 17.41 -2.84 -2.38
CA ARG A 91 18.74 -3.33 -1.98
C ARG A 91 19.22 -2.75 -0.65
N MET A 92 18.66 -1.64 -0.20
CA MET A 92 18.95 -1.02 1.09
C MET A 92 18.02 -1.61 2.16
N ASN A 93 18.18 -2.88 2.54
CA ASN A 93 17.19 -3.63 3.34
C ASN A 93 17.67 -4.16 4.70
N SER A 94 18.72 -3.57 5.28
CA SER A 94 19.29 -4.01 6.55
C SER A 94 18.78 -3.24 7.77
N VAL A 95 18.71 -3.91 8.92
CA VAL A 95 18.72 -3.27 10.24
C VAL A 95 20.16 -2.86 10.56
N LYS A 96 20.36 -1.60 10.94
CA LYS A 96 21.69 -1.03 11.23
C LYS A 96 22.05 -1.12 12.71
N SER A 97 21.09 -0.86 13.59
CA SER A 97 21.28 -0.98 15.05
C SER A 97 19.95 -1.05 15.80
N VAL A 98 19.96 -1.73 16.95
CA VAL A 98 18.85 -1.76 17.92
C VAL A 98 19.39 -1.35 19.29
N ASP A 99 18.70 -0.42 19.94
CA ASP A 99 18.93 -0.07 21.34
C ASP A 99 17.71 -0.53 22.15
N THR A 100 17.90 -1.55 22.98
CA THR A 100 16.84 -2.13 23.81
C THR A 100 16.53 -1.32 25.06
N ILE A 101 17.46 -0.46 25.50
CA ILE A 101 17.28 0.42 26.66
C ILE A 101 16.41 1.60 26.25
N SER A 102 16.78 2.27 25.15
CA SER A 102 16.02 3.41 24.60
C SER A 102 14.79 2.97 23.80
N LYS A 103 14.71 1.67 23.46
CA LYS A 103 13.68 1.08 22.58
C LYS A 103 13.65 1.79 21.23
N THR A 104 14.78 1.80 20.54
CA THR A 104 14.90 2.42 19.21
C THR A 104 15.57 1.49 18.22
N VAL A 105 15.20 1.63 16.95
CA VAL A 105 15.82 0.91 15.84
C VAL A 105 16.22 1.86 14.73
N VAL A 106 17.40 1.62 14.16
CA VAL A 106 17.86 2.27 12.92
C VAL A 106 17.84 1.24 11.81
N ALA A 107 17.15 1.55 10.71
CA ALA A 107 16.98 0.64 9.59
C ALA A 107 17.09 1.35 8.24
N SER A 108 17.38 0.55 7.21
CA SER A 108 17.44 0.99 5.82
C SER A 108 16.05 1.05 5.19
N PRO A 109 15.80 1.92 4.19
CA PRO A 109 14.46 2.21 3.66
C PRO A 109 13.81 1.03 2.94
N GLY A 110 14.59 0.12 2.36
CA GLY A 110 14.13 -1.04 1.60
C GLY A 110 13.75 -2.25 2.44
N ILE A 111 13.89 -2.22 3.77
CA ILE A 111 13.45 -3.33 4.63
C ILE A 111 11.92 -3.36 4.70
N THR A 112 11.32 -4.54 4.72
CA THR A 112 9.86 -4.68 4.93
C THR A 112 9.50 -4.52 6.42
N CYS A 113 8.25 -4.13 6.72
CA CYS A 113 7.77 -4.11 8.10
C CYS A 113 7.81 -5.50 8.74
N ALA A 114 7.51 -6.54 7.96
CA ALA A 114 7.55 -7.92 8.42
C ALA A 114 8.97 -8.35 8.82
N ASP A 115 9.97 -8.08 7.98
CA ASP A 115 11.36 -8.44 8.27
C ASP A 115 11.94 -7.63 9.44
N LEU A 116 11.61 -6.34 9.51
CA LEU A 116 11.98 -5.50 10.66
C LEU A 116 11.41 -6.08 11.96
N ASN A 117 10.11 -6.37 12.01
CA ASN A 117 9.47 -6.88 13.22
C ASN A 117 9.91 -8.32 13.54
N LYS A 118 10.23 -9.13 12.54
CA LYS A 118 10.87 -10.45 12.75
C LYS A 118 12.21 -10.31 13.46
N TYR A 119 13.04 -9.34 13.05
CA TYR A 119 14.32 -9.04 13.70
C TYR A 119 14.13 -8.48 15.12
N LEU A 120 13.21 -7.54 15.32
CA LEU A 120 12.96 -6.92 16.62
C LEU A 120 12.37 -7.89 17.67
N LYS A 121 11.65 -8.92 17.21
CA LYS A 121 11.09 -9.96 18.09
C LYS A 121 12.15 -10.68 18.92
N GLU A 122 13.37 -10.81 18.42
CA GLU A 122 14.51 -11.40 19.16
C GLU A 122 14.88 -10.59 20.41
N TYR A 123 14.53 -9.30 20.43
CA TYR A 123 14.76 -8.36 21.53
C TYR A 123 13.49 -8.12 22.37
N GLY A 124 12.39 -8.84 22.09
CA GLY A 124 11.09 -8.59 22.72
C GLY A 124 10.44 -7.27 22.29
N LEU A 125 10.86 -6.69 21.17
CA LEU A 125 10.41 -5.39 20.67
C LEU A 125 9.56 -5.52 19.40
N ILE A 126 8.79 -4.46 19.11
CA ILE A 126 8.00 -4.31 17.89
C ILE A 126 7.90 -2.83 17.49
N VAL A 127 7.85 -2.55 16.18
CA VAL A 127 7.26 -1.32 15.65
C VAL A 127 5.82 -1.64 15.26
N PRO A 128 4.81 -1.21 16.04
CA PRO A 128 3.44 -1.66 15.86
C PRO A 128 2.69 -0.79 14.83
N VAL A 129 3.27 -0.68 13.63
CA VAL A 129 2.63 -0.09 12.45
C VAL A 129 2.80 -1.06 11.30
N ALA A 130 1.70 -1.64 10.84
CA ALA A 130 1.70 -2.70 9.83
C ALA A 130 0.56 -2.49 8.83
N PRO A 131 0.87 -1.94 7.64
CA PRO A 131 -0.06 -1.92 6.52
C PRO A 131 -0.48 -3.35 6.12
N ALA A 132 -1.59 -3.49 5.40
CA ALA A 132 -1.98 -4.80 4.85
C ALA A 132 -0.88 -5.43 3.97
N SER A 133 -0.06 -4.59 3.33
CA SER A 133 1.09 -4.94 2.50
C SER A 133 2.40 -5.17 3.26
N HIS A 134 2.41 -5.18 4.61
CA HIS A 134 3.61 -5.24 5.46
C HIS A 134 4.65 -6.33 5.12
N LEU A 135 4.24 -7.41 4.45
CA LEU A 135 5.12 -8.48 3.97
C LEU A 135 6.04 -8.06 2.81
N ILE A 136 5.67 -7.02 2.07
CA ILE A 136 6.35 -6.59 0.84
C ILE A 136 6.53 -5.07 0.72
N SER A 137 5.70 -4.29 1.42
CA SER A 137 5.87 -2.84 1.52
C SER A 137 7.12 -2.54 2.34
N THR A 138 7.92 -1.60 1.85
CA THR A 138 9.18 -1.22 2.48
C THR A 138 9.00 -0.03 3.42
N LEU A 139 9.81 0.04 4.47
CA LEU A 139 9.70 1.05 5.50
C LEU A 139 9.79 2.50 4.98
N GLY A 140 10.71 2.77 4.04
CA GLY A 140 10.85 4.10 3.44
C GLY A 140 9.64 4.51 2.61
N ALA A 141 9.08 3.57 1.83
CA ALA A 141 7.83 3.80 1.09
C ALA A 141 6.65 4.03 2.03
N ASN A 142 6.53 3.25 3.11
CA ASN A 142 5.46 3.41 4.08
C ASN A 142 5.50 4.79 4.77
N ILE A 143 6.69 5.30 5.09
CA ILE A 143 6.85 6.66 5.62
C ILE A 143 6.49 7.70 4.56
N ALA A 144 6.97 7.52 3.33
CA ALA A 144 6.71 8.45 2.23
C ALA A 144 5.22 8.52 1.85
N GLU A 145 4.47 7.44 2.01
CA GLU A 145 3.00 7.35 1.78
C GLU A 145 2.19 7.62 3.07
N ALA A 146 2.82 7.94 4.20
CA ALA A 146 2.17 8.10 5.50
C ALA A 146 1.27 6.89 5.91
N ALA A 147 1.71 5.67 5.56
CA ALA A 147 0.92 4.46 5.67
C ALA A 147 0.47 4.16 7.12
N GLY A 148 -0.75 3.64 7.22
CA GLY A 148 -1.40 3.18 8.44
C GLY A 148 -1.46 1.66 8.55
N GLY A 149 -2.58 1.15 9.07
CA GLY A 149 -2.83 -0.27 9.26
C GLY A 149 -3.84 -0.54 10.36
N THR A 150 -4.13 -1.83 10.57
CA THR A 150 -5.19 -2.33 11.48
C THR A 150 -5.05 -1.91 12.95
N TRP A 151 -3.88 -1.43 13.36
CA TRP A 151 -3.62 -0.98 14.73
C TRP A 151 -3.67 0.55 14.87
N GLY A 152 -4.05 1.27 13.81
CA GLY A 152 -4.11 2.74 13.73
C GLY A 152 -4.88 3.37 14.90
N MET A 153 -6.06 2.83 15.23
CA MET A 153 -6.88 3.27 16.36
C MET A 153 -6.10 3.40 17.68
N SER A 154 -5.22 2.43 18.00
CA SER A 154 -4.55 2.37 19.30
C SER A 154 -3.09 2.82 19.27
N LYS A 155 -2.41 2.60 18.15
CA LYS A 155 -0.96 2.84 17.99
C LYS A 155 -0.65 4.04 17.11
N GLY A 156 -1.62 4.54 16.36
CA GLY A 156 -1.41 5.58 15.34
C GLY A 156 -0.65 5.04 14.13
N THR A 157 0.03 5.92 13.41
CA THR A 157 0.76 5.60 12.17
C THR A 157 2.26 5.75 12.37
N PHE A 158 3.06 5.68 11.29
CA PHE A 158 4.49 5.97 11.36
C PHE A 158 4.81 7.34 11.98
N LYS A 159 3.90 8.32 11.88
CA LYS A 159 4.01 9.61 12.57
C LYS A 159 4.28 9.47 14.07
N ASN A 160 3.70 8.46 14.71
CA ASN A 160 3.81 8.24 16.15
C ASN A 160 5.13 7.56 16.54
N TYR A 161 5.85 6.95 15.60
CA TYR A 161 7.05 6.17 15.88
C TYR A 161 8.33 6.76 15.28
N LEU A 162 8.21 7.66 14.29
CA LEU A 162 9.34 8.26 13.60
C LEU A 162 10.09 9.26 14.48
N LEU A 163 11.40 9.03 14.65
CA LEU A 163 12.28 9.90 15.42
C LEU A 163 13.16 10.77 14.51
N SER A 164 13.77 10.17 13.50
CA SER A 164 14.63 10.88 12.55
C SER A 164 14.82 10.12 11.25
N LEU A 165 15.22 10.84 10.20
CA LEU A 165 15.55 10.32 8.88
C LEU A 165 16.92 10.82 8.44
N ARG A 166 17.61 10.02 7.62
CA ARG A 166 18.63 10.52 6.68
C ARG A 166 18.00 10.61 5.30
N VAL A 167 18.25 11.72 4.61
CA VAL A 167 17.60 12.06 3.35
C VAL A 167 18.62 12.62 2.35
N VAL A 168 18.43 12.28 1.08
CA VAL A 168 19.09 12.90 -0.07
C VAL A 168 18.12 13.89 -0.74
N ASP A 169 18.44 15.19 -0.75
CA ASP A 169 17.62 16.24 -1.38
C ASP A 169 17.74 16.24 -2.93
N GLY A 170 16.99 17.10 -3.62
CA GLY A 170 17.00 17.19 -5.10
C GLY A 170 18.32 17.69 -5.71
N ARG A 171 19.28 18.14 -4.88
CA ARG A 171 20.65 18.49 -5.29
C ARG A 171 21.64 17.35 -5.04
N GLY A 172 21.20 16.27 -4.40
CA GLY A 172 22.03 15.16 -3.96
C GLY A 172 22.83 15.45 -2.69
N ASN A 173 22.38 16.41 -1.86
CA ASN A 173 22.94 16.64 -0.53
C ASN A 173 22.35 15.65 0.47
N ILE A 174 23.20 15.13 1.35
CA ILE A 174 22.80 14.23 2.43
C ILE A 174 22.63 15.05 3.71
N PHE A 175 21.52 14.88 4.42
CA PHE A 175 21.29 15.50 5.71
C PHE A 175 20.45 14.62 6.65
N CYS A 176 20.45 14.96 7.94
CA CYS A 176 19.64 14.31 8.96
C CYS A 176 18.49 15.25 9.38
N THR A 177 17.29 14.72 9.54
CA THR A 177 16.12 15.52 9.95
C THR A 177 16.02 15.74 11.46
N GLY A 178 16.70 14.90 12.23
CA GLY A 178 16.66 14.89 13.69
C GLY A 178 17.77 14.00 14.27
N ALA A 179 17.54 13.47 15.46
CA ALA A 179 18.43 12.50 16.10
C ALA A 179 17.60 11.38 16.76
N PRO A 180 18.22 10.26 17.19
CA PRO A 180 17.51 9.11 17.74
C PRO A 180 17.05 9.35 19.20
N LEU A 181 16.29 10.42 19.43
CA LEU A 181 15.86 10.87 20.74
C LEU A 181 14.35 11.13 20.74
N THR A 182 13.67 10.74 21.81
CA THR A 182 12.22 10.92 21.95
C THR A 182 11.80 12.36 22.21
N LYS A 183 12.72 13.24 22.60
CA LYS A 183 12.48 14.66 22.86
C LYS A 183 13.52 15.50 22.13
N GLN A 184 13.04 16.35 21.24
CA GLN A 184 13.86 17.29 20.47
C GLN A 184 13.08 18.59 20.31
N SER A 185 13.73 19.73 20.55
CA SER A 185 13.09 21.05 20.46
C SER A 185 14.08 22.10 19.95
N THR A 186 14.79 21.75 18.87
CA THR A 186 15.85 22.56 18.27
C THR A 186 15.41 23.20 16.95
N GLY A 187 14.15 23.65 16.89
CA GLY A 187 13.53 24.23 15.70
C GLY A 187 12.30 23.45 15.21
N PRO A 188 11.74 23.82 14.04
CA PRO A 188 10.65 23.09 13.42
C PRO A 188 11.02 21.64 13.13
N ASP A 189 10.07 20.72 13.36
CA ASP A 189 10.27 19.31 13.04
C ASP A 189 10.18 19.07 11.52
N ILE A 190 11.34 19.05 10.87
CA ILE A 190 11.45 18.74 9.44
C ILE A 190 11.30 17.24 9.16
N THR A 191 11.39 16.36 10.17
CA THR A 191 11.15 14.92 10.00
C THR A 191 9.70 14.69 9.57
N SER A 192 8.77 15.39 10.22
CA SER A 192 7.35 15.33 9.89
C SER A 192 7.01 15.79 8.47
N LEU A 193 7.86 16.60 7.82
CA LEU A 193 7.63 16.99 6.42
C LEU A 193 7.76 15.80 5.46
N PHE A 194 8.61 14.82 5.76
CA PHE A 194 8.84 13.67 4.89
C PHE A 194 7.75 12.60 4.96
N LEU A 195 6.91 12.61 6.02
CA LEU A 195 5.73 11.76 6.14
C LEU A 195 4.67 12.20 5.12
N GLY A 196 4.27 11.29 4.22
CA GLY A 196 3.31 11.63 3.15
C GLY A 196 3.90 12.51 2.04
N SER A 197 5.23 12.65 1.99
CA SER A 197 5.90 13.44 0.96
C SER A 197 5.96 12.75 -0.40
N GLU A 198 5.73 11.44 -0.44
CA GLU A 198 5.81 10.58 -1.61
C GLU A 198 7.12 10.77 -2.41
N GLY A 199 8.24 11.03 -1.71
CA GLY A 199 9.54 11.23 -2.35
C GLY A 199 9.69 12.54 -3.14
N THR A 200 8.73 13.47 -3.03
CA THR A 200 8.80 14.77 -3.72
C THR A 200 9.85 15.70 -3.11
N MET A 201 10.22 15.55 -1.85
CA MET A 201 11.19 16.44 -1.20
C MET A 201 12.56 15.80 -0.97
N GLY A 202 12.70 14.50 -1.21
CA GLY A 202 13.95 13.80 -0.98
C GLY A 202 13.78 12.30 -1.00
N VAL A 203 14.91 11.61 -1.10
CA VAL A 203 14.99 10.15 -1.03
C VAL A 203 15.44 9.75 0.37
N ILE A 204 14.60 9.02 1.10
CA ILE A 204 14.90 8.52 2.44
C ILE A 204 15.92 7.38 2.34
N THR A 205 17.05 7.49 3.06
CA THR A 205 18.18 6.54 3.00
C THR A 205 18.47 5.84 4.32
N GLU A 206 17.93 6.34 5.43
CA GLU A 206 17.97 5.72 6.75
C GLU A 206 16.82 6.22 7.62
N ILE A 207 16.29 5.35 8.47
CA ILE A 207 15.11 5.59 9.26
C ILE A 207 15.40 5.22 10.71
N THR A 208 15.08 6.10 11.65
CA THR A 208 15.10 5.82 13.08
C THR A 208 13.68 5.81 13.65
N LEU A 209 13.30 4.71 14.29
CA LEU A 209 11.99 4.53 14.91
C LEU A 209 12.12 4.24 16.40
N ARG A 210 11.13 4.66 17.18
CA ARG A 210 10.88 4.10 18.51
C ARG A 210 10.17 2.75 18.38
N CYS A 211 10.36 1.89 19.37
CA CYS A 211 9.75 0.57 19.48
C CYS A 211 8.92 0.47 20.76
N GLU A 212 8.04 -0.53 20.80
CA GLU A 212 7.32 -0.97 21.99
C GLU A 212 7.71 -2.39 22.35
N TYR A 213 7.39 -2.82 23.58
CA TYR A 213 7.50 -4.22 23.93
C TYR A 213 6.36 -5.02 23.29
N LEU A 214 6.60 -6.29 23.01
CA LEU A 214 5.53 -7.22 22.66
C LEU A 214 4.54 -7.35 23.83
N ALA A 215 3.25 -7.36 23.52
CA ALA A 215 2.21 -7.56 24.52
C ALA A 215 2.27 -8.98 25.11
N GLU A 216 1.85 -9.13 26.37
CA GLU A 216 1.82 -10.43 27.05
C GLU A 216 0.64 -11.29 26.61
N ASP A 217 -0.48 -10.66 26.25
CA ASP A 217 -1.70 -11.34 25.82
C ASP A 217 -2.48 -10.50 24.80
N THR A 218 -3.25 -11.15 23.94
CA THR A 218 -4.11 -10.50 22.93
C THR A 218 -5.37 -11.33 22.73
N TRP A 219 -6.52 -10.71 22.92
CA TRP A 219 -7.82 -11.33 22.67
C TRP A 219 -8.36 -10.87 21.33
N THR A 220 -8.79 -11.81 20.50
CA THR A 220 -9.46 -11.55 19.23
C THR A 220 -10.94 -11.93 19.36
N ILE A 221 -11.82 -11.03 18.94
CA ILE A 221 -13.27 -11.20 18.96
C ILE A 221 -13.79 -11.02 17.53
N ARG A 222 -14.57 -11.98 17.06
CA ARG A 222 -15.23 -12.00 15.76
C ARG A 222 -16.74 -12.02 15.96
N CYS A 223 -17.48 -11.13 15.31
CA CYS A 223 -18.93 -11.19 15.31
C CYS A 223 -19.57 -10.77 14.00
N SER A 224 -20.74 -11.33 13.70
CA SER A 224 -21.51 -11.00 12.50
C SER A 224 -22.88 -10.44 12.82
N PHE A 225 -23.35 -9.56 11.95
CA PHE A 225 -24.64 -8.88 12.05
C PHE A 225 -25.29 -8.80 10.66
N PRO A 226 -26.62 -8.60 10.57
CA PRO A 226 -27.29 -8.47 9.27
C PRO A 226 -26.77 -7.29 8.44
N ASP A 227 -26.56 -6.14 9.07
CA ASP A 227 -26.23 -4.86 8.41
C ASP A 227 -25.47 -3.90 9.34
N GLU A 228 -25.07 -2.75 8.77
CA GLU A 228 -24.23 -1.75 9.43
C GLU A 228 -24.93 -0.86 10.46
N GLU A 229 -26.24 -1.02 10.70
CA GLU A 229 -26.99 -0.14 11.61
C GLU A 229 -26.49 -0.21 13.06
N VAL A 230 -25.88 -1.34 13.43
CA VAL A 230 -25.33 -1.58 14.77
C VAL A 230 -24.01 -0.86 15.03
N LEU A 231 -23.27 -0.44 13.99
CA LEU A 231 -21.91 0.13 14.14
C LEU A 231 -21.90 1.35 15.06
N GLN A 232 -22.78 2.32 14.80
CA GLN A 232 -22.90 3.52 15.62
C GLN A 232 -23.12 3.18 17.10
N LYS A 233 -23.98 2.19 17.38
CA LYS A 233 -24.26 1.78 18.74
C LYS A 233 -23.06 1.10 19.40
N ILE A 234 -22.26 0.35 18.65
CA ILE A 234 -21.00 -0.25 19.13
C ILE A 234 -20.02 0.85 19.53
N HIS A 235 -19.82 1.88 18.70
CA HIS A 235 -18.95 3.01 19.04
C HIS A 235 -19.40 3.75 20.29
N GLU A 236 -20.71 4.00 20.44
CA GLU A 236 -21.28 4.60 21.64
C GLU A 236 -21.02 3.76 22.89
N GLU A 237 -21.28 2.45 22.82
CA GLU A 237 -21.06 1.55 23.96
C GLU A 237 -19.57 1.41 24.30
N ILE A 238 -18.68 1.40 23.32
CA ILE A 238 -17.21 1.44 23.54
C ILE A 238 -16.85 2.70 24.35
N ALA A 239 -17.37 3.86 23.96
CA ALA A 239 -17.11 5.13 24.63
C ALA A 239 -17.70 5.16 26.05
N ILE A 240 -18.97 4.74 26.22
CA ILE A 240 -19.68 4.71 27.52
C ILE A 240 -18.99 3.78 28.51
N ASN A 241 -18.52 2.62 28.05
CA ASN A 241 -17.92 1.60 28.92
C ASN A 241 -16.39 1.73 29.05
N HIS A 242 -15.80 2.75 28.42
CA HIS A 242 -14.35 2.99 28.37
C HIS A 242 -13.58 1.74 27.95
N ILE A 243 -13.99 1.15 26.82
CA ILE A 243 -13.37 -0.06 26.27
C ILE A 243 -12.16 0.36 25.44
N GLU A 244 -10.98 -0.12 25.82
CA GLU A 244 -9.74 0.11 25.06
C GLU A 244 -9.53 -1.03 24.06
N LEU A 245 -9.58 -0.68 22.77
CA LEU A 245 -9.36 -1.61 21.68
C LEU A 245 -7.97 -1.42 21.08
N TYR A 246 -7.39 -2.53 20.63
CA TYR A 246 -6.18 -2.56 19.84
C TYR A 246 -6.48 -2.40 18.35
N SER A 247 -7.54 -3.06 17.87
CA SER A 247 -8.06 -2.96 16.50
C SER A 247 -9.59 -3.11 16.47
N PHE A 248 -10.21 -2.54 15.44
CA PHE A 248 -11.63 -2.70 15.14
C PHE A 248 -11.82 -2.59 13.62
N GLU A 249 -12.05 -3.74 12.98
CA GLU A 249 -12.20 -3.88 11.54
C GLU A 249 -13.65 -4.19 11.16
N TYR A 250 -14.05 -3.70 9.98
CA TYR A 250 -15.37 -3.90 9.39
C TYR A 250 -15.23 -4.45 7.96
N MET A 251 -16.09 -5.40 7.60
CA MET A 251 -16.20 -5.99 6.27
C MET A 251 -17.68 -6.16 5.93
N ASP A 252 -18.11 -5.63 4.78
CA ASP A 252 -19.49 -5.76 4.35
C ASP A 252 -19.85 -7.16 3.82
N SER A 253 -21.15 -7.39 3.66
CA SER A 253 -21.68 -8.66 3.16
C SER A 253 -21.25 -8.96 1.73
N ARG A 254 -21.06 -7.93 0.89
CA ARG A 254 -20.61 -8.10 -0.49
C ARG A 254 -19.17 -8.64 -0.51
N LEU A 255 -18.28 -8.14 0.33
CA LEU A 255 -16.92 -8.67 0.49
C LEU A 255 -16.95 -10.13 0.94
N LEU A 256 -17.76 -10.44 1.96
CA LEU A 256 -17.87 -11.82 2.45
C LEU A 256 -18.44 -12.77 1.39
N SER A 257 -19.40 -12.33 0.57
CA SER A 257 -19.94 -13.12 -0.54
C SER A 257 -18.87 -13.49 -1.58
N CYS A 258 -17.79 -12.71 -1.67
CA CYS A 258 -16.66 -13.01 -2.55
C CYS A 258 -15.80 -14.16 -1.97
N ILE A 259 -15.76 -14.29 -0.64
CA ILE A 259 -14.97 -15.31 0.07
C ILE A 259 -15.80 -16.59 0.23
N HIS A 260 -17.00 -16.46 0.79
CA HIS A 260 -17.92 -17.53 1.15
C HIS A 260 -19.20 -17.44 0.31
N GLU A 261 -19.52 -18.50 -0.42
CA GLU A 261 -20.74 -18.54 -1.24
C GLU A 261 -22.00 -18.43 -0.37
N GLY A 262 -22.92 -17.53 -0.74
CA GLY A 262 -24.18 -17.33 -0.02
C GLY A 262 -24.08 -16.47 1.25
N ALA A 263 -22.90 -15.93 1.60
CA ALA A 263 -22.78 -15.01 2.72
C ALA A 263 -23.58 -13.71 2.47
N SER A 264 -24.44 -13.35 3.43
CA SER A 264 -25.32 -12.17 3.35
C SER A 264 -25.16 -11.20 4.53
N ASN A 265 -24.30 -11.52 5.49
CA ASN A 265 -24.13 -10.75 6.73
C ASN A 265 -22.84 -9.94 6.67
N MET A 266 -22.74 -8.85 7.43
CA MET A 266 -21.47 -8.17 7.65
C MET A 266 -20.64 -8.86 8.75
N LEU A 267 -19.33 -8.58 8.78
CA LEU A 267 -18.38 -9.12 9.74
C LEU A 267 -17.58 -8.00 10.42
N LEU A 268 -17.47 -8.10 11.75
CA LEU A 268 -16.61 -7.24 12.57
C LEU A 268 -15.53 -8.08 13.25
N LEU A 269 -14.33 -7.53 13.34
CA LEU A 269 -13.22 -8.08 14.11
C LEU A 269 -12.70 -7.03 15.09
N PHE A 270 -12.42 -7.46 16.32
CA PHE A 270 -11.87 -6.61 17.35
C PHE A 270 -10.67 -7.30 17.99
N GLN A 271 -9.72 -6.51 18.46
CA GLN A 271 -8.69 -6.99 19.37
C GLN A 271 -8.56 -6.13 20.62
N THR A 272 -8.17 -6.75 21.72
CA THR A 272 -7.62 -6.08 22.90
C THR A 272 -6.23 -6.65 23.16
N THR A 273 -5.31 -5.85 23.69
CA THR A 273 -3.91 -6.26 23.91
C THR A 273 -3.36 -5.61 25.17
N GLY A 274 -2.35 -6.22 25.79
CA GLY A 274 -1.70 -5.68 27.00
C GLY A 274 -1.20 -6.78 27.91
N SER A 275 -1.27 -6.55 29.23
CA SER A 275 -1.09 -7.63 30.20
C SER A 275 -2.24 -8.65 30.13
N LYS A 276 -2.02 -9.85 30.68
CA LYS A 276 -3.05 -10.91 30.73
C LYS A 276 -4.36 -10.45 31.37
N ASN A 277 -4.27 -9.63 32.42
CA ASN A 277 -5.45 -9.17 33.15
C ASN A 277 -6.19 -8.06 32.40
N GLU A 278 -5.45 -7.08 31.86
CA GLU A 278 -6.04 -5.92 31.16
C GLU A 278 -6.71 -6.35 29.85
N SER A 279 -6.01 -7.12 29.02
CA SER A 279 -6.54 -7.56 27.72
C SER A 279 -7.82 -8.37 27.88
N LYS A 280 -7.85 -9.33 28.82
CA LYS A 280 -9.05 -10.13 29.13
C LYS A 280 -10.19 -9.28 29.65
N ALA A 281 -9.93 -8.37 30.60
CA ALA A 281 -10.96 -7.52 31.18
C ALA A 281 -11.63 -6.61 30.12
N GLN A 282 -10.84 -6.04 29.21
CA GLN A 282 -11.36 -5.25 28.10
C GLN A 282 -12.16 -6.12 27.11
N ALA A 283 -11.68 -7.32 26.81
CA ALA A 283 -12.39 -8.27 25.94
C ALA A 283 -13.74 -8.69 26.54
N ASP A 284 -13.81 -8.95 27.84
CA ASP A 284 -15.04 -9.35 28.51
C ASP A 284 -16.11 -8.25 28.45
N LYS A 285 -15.73 -6.99 28.72
CA LYS A 285 -16.64 -5.84 28.58
C LYS A 285 -17.19 -5.74 27.16
N LEU A 286 -16.33 -5.88 26.16
CA LEU A 286 -16.76 -5.83 24.76
C LEU A 286 -17.70 -6.99 24.42
N VAL A 287 -17.40 -8.20 24.87
CA VAL A 287 -18.26 -9.38 24.66
C VAL A 287 -19.64 -9.19 25.29
N GLU A 288 -19.73 -8.57 26.48
CA GLU A 288 -21.01 -8.25 27.12
C GLU A 288 -21.82 -7.21 26.32
N VAL A 289 -21.16 -6.16 25.82
CA VAL A 289 -21.78 -5.18 24.92
C VAL A 289 -22.31 -5.86 23.66
N LEU A 290 -21.47 -6.64 22.97
CA LEU A 290 -21.84 -7.31 21.73
C LEU A 290 -23.01 -8.27 21.94
N LYS A 291 -23.02 -9.07 23.01
CA LYS A 291 -24.16 -9.97 23.33
C LYS A 291 -25.49 -9.24 23.45
N LYS A 292 -25.52 -8.03 24.03
CA LYS A 292 -26.75 -7.23 24.16
C LYS A 292 -27.29 -6.77 22.80
N LEU A 293 -26.41 -6.62 21.81
CA LEU A 293 -26.75 -6.26 20.44
C LEU A 293 -27.21 -7.46 19.58
N LYS A 294 -27.20 -8.67 20.14
CA LYS A 294 -27.72 -9.92 19.52
C LYS A 294 -27.07 -10.24 18.15
N PRO A 295 -25.74 -10.45 18.10
CA PRO A 295 -25.07 -10.86 16.88
C PRO A 295 -25.58 -12.22 16.42
N LEU A 296 -25.48 -12.47 15.11
CA LEU A 296 -25.81 -13.77 14.51
C LEU A 296 -24.76 -14.82 14.89
N GLU A 297 -23.52 -14.39 15.02
CA GLU A 297 -22.39 -15.22 15.45
C GLU A 297 -21.46 -14.36 16.34
N LEU A 298 -20.91 -14.96 17.39
CA LEU A 298 -19.92 -14.32 18.25
C LEU A 298 -18.91 -15.37 18.73
N VAL A 299 -17.65 -15.21 18.32
CA VAL A 299 -16.53 -16.09 18.65
C VAL A 299 -15.39 -15.23 19.21
N TYR A 300 -14.71 -15.69 20.24
CA TYR A 300 -13.58 -14.97 20.82
C TYR A 300 -12.55 -15.93 21.41
N THR A 301 -11.28 -15.57 21.31
CA THR A 301 -10.14 -16.42 21.68
C THR A 301 -8.90 -15.58 21.95
N ASN A 302 -8.01 -16.06 22.82
CA ASN A 302 -6.62 -15.59 22.91
C ASN A 302 -5.59 -16.64 22.47
N ASP A 303 -6.05 -17.79 21.96
CA ASP A 303 -5.19 -18.74 21.26
C ASP A 303 -4.70 -18.09 19.96
N PRO A 304 -3.38 -17.88 19.77
CA PRO A 304 -2.86 -17.20 18.59
C PRO A 304 -3.18 -17.90 17.27
N VAL A 305 -3.28 -19.23 17.25
CA VAL A 305 -3.58 -20.00 16.04
C VAL A 305 -5.03 -19.75 15.64
N LYS A 306 -5.96 -19.88 16.59
CA LYS A 306 -7.37 -19.58 16.34
C LYS A 306 -7.61 -18.11 16.01
N ALA A 307 -6.88 -17.20 16.66
CA ALA A 307 -6.95 -15.77 16.34
C ALA A 307 -6.53 -15.51 14.88
N ASP A 308 -5.46 -16.16 14.41
CA ASP A 308 -5.01 -16.06 13.02
C ASP A 308 -6.07 -16.59 12.05
N GLU A 309 -6.73 -17.71 12.39
CA GLU A 309 -7.87 -18.25 11.62
C GLU A 309 -9.01 -17.23 11.50
N LEU A 310 -9.41 -16.57 12.59
CA LEU A 310 -10.47 -15.54 12.59
C LEU A 310 -10.12 -14.31 11.73
N TYR A 311 -8.84 -14.04 11.49
CA TYR A 311 -8.38 -12.94 10.63
C TYR A 311 -8.27 -13.31 9.15
N THR A 312 -8.56 -14.56 8.78
CA THR A 312 -8.38 -15.04 7.41
C THR A 312 -9.22 -14.26 6.41
N GLU A 313 -10.49 -13.95 6.71
CA GLU A 313 -11.34 -13.16 5.82
C GLU A 313 -10.77 -11.75 5.61
N ARG A 314 -10.35 -11.09 6.70
CA ARG A 314 -9.82 -9.73 6.65
C ARG A 314 -8.50 -9.65 5.87
N ARG A 315 -7.61 -10.63 6.03
CA ARG A 315 -6.36 -10.74 5.26
C ARG A 315 -6.62 -11.04 3.79
N SER A 316 -7.71 -11.75 3.49
CA SER A 316 -8.09 -12.12 2.13
C SER A 316 -8.84 -11.01 1.38
N ALA A 317 -9.22 -9.92 2.05
CA ALA A 317 -10.13 -8.90 1.51
C ALA A 317 -9.73 -8.40 0.11
N LEU A 318 -8.50 -7.92 -0.07
CA LEU A 318 -8.02 -7.42 -1.38
C LEU A 318 -7.98 -8.52 -2.46
N GLY A 319 -7.62 -9.75 -2.08
CA GLY A 319 -7.67 -10.90 -3.00
C GLY A 319 -9.11 -11.30 -3.36
N ALA A 320 -10.05 -11.11 -2.43
CA ALA A 320 -11.46 -11.39 -2.63
C ALA A 320 -12.13 -10.37 -3.57
N LEU A 321 -11.72 -9.10 -3.54
CA LEU A 321 -12.17 -8.09 -4.50
C LEU A 321 -11.93 -8.54 -5.95
N ALA A 322 -10.80 -9.21 -6.22
CA ALA A 322 -10.50 -9.71 -7.56
C ALA A 322 -11.48 -10.79 -8.04
N LYS A 323 -12.17 -11.48 -7.13
CA LYS A 323 -13.21 -12.50 -7.40
C LYS A 323 -14.61 -11.89 -7.49
N ALA A 324 -14.82 -10.65 -7.05
CA ALA A 324 -16.13 -10.01 -7.01
C ALA A 324 -16.87 -10.09 -8.36
N ASP A 325 -16.15 -9.87 -9.46
CA ASP A 325 -16.60 -10.14 -10.82
C ASP A 325 -15.39 -10.38 -11.74
N LYS A 326 -15.25 -11.60 -12.30
CA LYS A 326 -14.14 -11.95 -13.21
C LYS A 326 -14.19 -11.20 -14.54
N ASN A 327 -15.34 -10.65 -14.93
CA ASN A 327 -15.51 -9.86 -16.16
C ASN A 327 -15.20 -8.37 -15.96
N LYS A 328 -15.03 -7.92 -14.72
CA LYS A 328 -14.68 -6.56 -14.35
C LYS A 328 -13.26 -6.53 -13.77
N PRO A 329 -12.24 -6.34 -14.61
CA PRO A 329 -10.86 -6.52 -14.20
C PRO A 329 -10.27 -5.33 -13.42
N VAL A 330 -10.99 -4.21 -13.28
CA VAL A 330 -10.47 -3.00 -12.64
C VAL A 330 -11.10 -2.84 -11.25
N ILE A 331 -10.23 -2.68 -10.25
CA ILE A 331 -10.60 -2.30 -8.89
C ILE A 331 -10.17 -0.85 -8.71
N ILE A 332 -11.09 0.03 -8.32
CA ILE A 332 -10.79 1.42 -7.98
C ILE A 332 -11.12 1.60 -6.50
N GLN A 333 -10.08 1.56 -5.68
CA GLN A 333 -10.16 1.73 -4.23
C GLN A 333 -9.74 3.14 -3.85
N PHE A 334 -10.37 3.68 -2.81
CA PHE A 334 -10.05 4.96 -2.18
C PHE A 334 -10.28 4.83 -0.67
N ASP A 335 -9.73 5.74 0.11
CA ASP A 335 -9.54 5.55 1.55
C ASP A 335 -9.94 6.75 2.41
N PRO A 336 -11.23 7.13 2.43
CA PRO A 336 -11.69 8.25 3.23
C PRO A 336 -11.69 7.92 4.73
N VAL A 337 -11.40 8.92 5.54
CA VAL A 337 -11.49 8.88 7.01
C VAL A 337 -12.61 9.78 7.47
N LEU A 338 -13.51 9.23 8.28
CA LEU A 338 -14.68 9.92 8.83
C LEU A 338 -14.53 10.09 10.35
N PRO A 339 -15.08 11.17 10.94
CA PRO A 339 -15.38 11.18 12.36
C PRO A 339 -16.20 9.93 12.74
N LEU A 340 -15.90 9.32 13.89
CA LEU A 340 -16.49 8.02 14.27
C LEU A 340 -18.02 8.07 14.37
N ASP A 341 -18.58 9.20 14.81
CA ASP A 341 -20.03 9.46 14.87
C ASP A 341 -20.69 9.65 13.49
N LYS A 342 -19.88 9.73 12.43
CA LYS A 342 -20.32 9.87 11.03
C LYS A 342 -20.04 8.62 10.20
N LEU A 343 -19.38 7.59 10.74
CA LEU A 343 -18.96 6.41 9.99
C LEU A 343 -20.14 5.71 9.30
N THR A 344 -21.19 5.36 10.05
CA THR A 344 -22.38 4.69 9.49
C THR A 344 -23.12 5.57 8.47
N LEU A 345 -23.15 6.89 8.69
CA LEU A 345 -23.72 7.84 7.73
C LEU A 345 -22.91 7.86 6.42
N GLY A 346 -21.58 7.83 6.51
CA GLY A 346 -20.70 7.76 5.34
C GLY A 346 -20.87 6.48 4.54
N ILE A 347 -21.00 5.32 5.20
CA ILE A 347 -21.32 4.05 4.54
C ILE A 347 -22.63 4.17 3.73
N ARG A 348 -23.70 4.67 4.36
CA ARG A 348 -25.00 4.88 3.70
C ARG A 348 -24.89 5.83 2.51
N LYS A 349 -24.16 6.94 2.67
CA LYS A 349 -23.99 7.93 1.61
C LYS A 349 -23.22 7.36 0.41
N MET A 350 -22.19 6.55 0.66
CA MET A 350 -21.44 5.90 -0.42
C MET A 350 -22.30 4.88 -1.16
N ARG A 351 -23.12 4.09 -0.45
CA ARG A 351 -24.08 3.17 -1.08
C ARG A 351 -25.10 3.91 -1.95
N GLU A 352 -25.67 5.02 -1.47
CA GLU A 352 -26.59 5.88 -2.24
C GLU A 352 -25.97 6.36 -3.56
N ILE A 353 -24.72 6.87 -3.51
CA ILE A 353 -24.00 7.32 -4.70
C ILE A 353 -23.76 6.15 -5.67
N ALA A 354 -23.31 5.00 -5.15
CA ALA A 354 -23.03 3.84 -5.99
C ALA A 354 -24.28 3.28 -6.68
N GLU A 355 -25.41 3.21 -5.97
CA GLU A 355 -26.70 2.79 -6.54
C GLU A 355 -27.16 3.76 -7.63
N ARG A 356 -27.10 5.07 -7.37
CA ARG A 356 -27.51 6.11 -8.32
C ARG A 356 -26.68 6.08 -9.61
N GLU A 357 -25.38 5.83 -9.50
CA GLU A 357 -24.48 5.75 -10.64
C GLU A 357 -24.40 4.34 -11.26
N ASN A 358 -25.08 3.33 -10.69
CA ASN A 358 -24.99 1.92 -11.08
C ASN A 358 -23.53 1.40 -11.07
N LEU A 359 -22.87 1.49 -9.91
CA LEU A 359 -21.52 1.01 -9.65
C LEU A 359 -21.54 -0.16 -8.65
N ASP A 360 -20.79 -1.23 -8.94
CA ASP A 360 -20.63 -2.36 -8.01
C ASP A 360 -19.64 -1.95 -6.91
N LEU A 361 -20.15 -1.86 -5.68
CA LEU A 361 -19.46 -1.32 -4.52
C LEU A 361 -19.24 -2.39 -3.46
N ILE A 362 -18.01 -2.44 -2.95
CA ILE A 362 -17.64 -3.21 -1.76
C ILE A 362 -17.05 -2.24 -0.75
N ILE A 363 -17.47 -2.34 0.52
CA ILE A 363 -16.91 -1.54 1.61
C ILE A 363 -16.33 -2.46 2.69
N TYR A 364 -15.11 -2.15 3.11
CA TYR A 364 -14.48 -2.67 4.32
C TYR A 364 -13.60 -1.57 4.91
N GLY A 365 -13.00 -1.77 6.09
CA GLY A 365 -12.16 -0.73 6.66
C GLY A 365 -11.78 -0.94 8.12
N HIS A 366 -11.08 0.06 8.63
CA HIS A 366 -10.72 0.23 10.02
C HIS A 366 -11.83 1.04 10.71
N ALA A 367 -12.87 0.34 11.16
CA ALA A 367 -13.99 0.99 11.84
C ALA A 367 -13.58 1.67 13.15
N GLY A 368 -12.44 1.28 13.75
CA GLY A 368 -11.92 1.85 14.99
C GLY A 368 -11.41 3.28 14.90
N ASP A 369 -10.86 3.68 13.75
CA ASP A 369 -10.30 5.02 13.51
C ASP A 369 -11.04 5.77 12.39
N GLY A 370 -12.13 5.19 11.88
CA GLY A 370 -13.02 5.83 10.92
C GLY A 370 -12.54 5.75 9.47
N ASN A 371 -11.47 5.01 9.19
CA ASN A 371 -10.97 4.81 7.84
C ASN A 371 -11.74 3.71 7.10
N LEU A 372 -12.44 4.09 6.03
CA LEU A 372 -13.09 3.14 5.12
C LEU A 372 -12.22 2.90 3.88
N HIS A 373 -12.42 1.75 3.24
CA HIS A 373 -11.81 1.34 1.97
C HIS A 373 -12.90 1.00 0.93
N PRO A 374 -13.77 1.94 0.52
CA PRO A 374 -14.74 1.66 -0.52
C PRO A 374 -14.02 1.33 -1.83
N SER A 375 -14.52 0.32 -2.52
CA SER A 375 -13.88 -0.23 -3.72
C SER A 375 -14.91 -0.47 -4.80
N PHE A 376 -14.71 0.18 -5.96
CA PHE A 376 -15.52 -0.05 -7.14
C PHE A 376 -14.94 -1.17 -8.00
N ILE A 377 -15.81 -2.09 -8.43
CA ILE A 377 -15.48 -3.19 -9.34
C ILE A 377 -16.04 -2.83 -10.72
N VAL A 378 -15.17 -2.47 -11.67
CA VAL A 378 -15.58 -1.92 -12.97
C VAL A 378 -14.95 -2.64 -14.17
N PRO A 379 -15.62 -2.64 -15.34
CA PRO A 379 -15.01 -3.08 -16.59
C PRO A 379 -13.75 -2.28 -16.96
N ASP A 380 -12.83 -2.86 -17.73
CA ASP A 380 -11.66 -2.15 -18.27
C ASP A 380 -12.04 -1.28 -19.47
N ASN A 381 -12.83 -0.24 -19.23
CA ASN A 381 -13.12 0.79 -20.22
C ASN A 381 -13.06 2.18 -19.59
N ILE A 382 -12.76 3.17 -20.42
CA ILE A 382 -12.53 4.54 -19.96
C ILE A 382 -13.80 5.20 -19.39
N GLU A 383 -14.97 4.85 -19.91
CA GLU A 383 -16.26 5.43 -19.50
C GLU A 383 -16.59 5.05 -18.04
N GLU A 384 -16.48 3.77 -17.70
CA GLU A 384 -16.74 3.28 -16.34
C GLU A 384 -15.68 3.79 -15.33
N LYS A 385 -14.41 3.89 -15.74
CA LYS A 385 -13.35 4.51 -14.93
C LYS A 385 -13.66 5.98 -14.63
N ILE A 386 -14.12 6.75 -15.61
CA ILE A 386 -14.53 8.15 -15.43
C ILE A 386 -15.75 8.26 -14.52
N LYS A 387 -16.75 7.38 -14.69
CA LYS A 387 -17.95 7.33 -13.86
C LYS A 387 -17.62 7.08 -12.39
N ALA A 388 -16.83 6.02 -12.11
CA ALA A 388 -16.35 5.72 -10.78
C ALA A 388 -15.58 6.90 -10.16
N ARG A 389 -14.65 7.51 -10.91
CA ARG A 389 -13.89 8.69 -10.44
C ARG A 389 -14.80 9.87 -10.07
N LYS A 390 -15.87 10.11 -10.82
CA LYS A 390 -16.84 11.17 -10.50
C LYS A 390 -17.58 10.89 -9.20
N ALA A 391 -18.00 9.64 -8.98
CA ALA A 391 -18.63 9.19 -7.74
C ALA A 391 -17.70 9.36 -6.52
N ILE A 392 -16.42 8.99 -6.66
CA ILE A 392 -15.40 9.20 -5.62
C ILE A 392 -15.30 10.68 -5.26
N ARG A 393 -15.20 11.56 -6.28
CA ARG A 393 -15.07 13.00 -6.05
C ARG A 393 -16.25 13.60 -5.29
N GLU A 394 -17.47 13.17 -5.62
CA GLU A 394 -18.66 13.59 -4.88
C GLU A 394 -18.63 13.13 -3.43
N PHE A 395 -18.22 11.89 -3.17
CA PHE A 395 -18.14 11.35 -1.82
C PHE A 395 -17.08 12.06 -0.98
N ASP A 396 -15.87 12.20 -1.49
CA ASP A 396 -14.78 12.94 -0.86
C ASP A 396 -15.20 14.38 -0.48
N ASP A 397 -15.88 15.10 -1.39
CA ASP A 397 -16.34 16.47 -1.15
C ASP A 397 -17.40 16.52 -0.04
N TRP A 398 -18.15 15.43 0.15
CA TRP A 398 -19.05 15.26 1.27
C TRP A 398 -18.29 14.91 2.56
N VAL A 399 -17.31 14.00 2.52
CA VAL A 399 -16.45 13.62 3.65
C VAL A 399 -15.76 14.85 4.25
N GLU A 400 -15.16 15.70 3.43
CA GLU A 400 -14.50 16.95 3.87
C GLU A 400 -15.49 17.91 4.54
N LYS A 401 -16.73 18.02 4.03
CA LYS A 401 -17.77 18.88 4.63
C LYS A 401 -18.23 18.38 5.99
N GLU A 402 -18.22 17.07 6.22
CA GLU A 402 -18.53 16.47 7.52
C GLU A 402 -17.33 16.44 8.48
N GLY A 403 -16.20 17.05 8.11
CA GLY A 403 -14.99 17.14 8.95
C GLY A 403 -14.09 15.91 8.88
N GLY A 404 -14.26 15.06 7.86
CA GLY A 404 -13.35 13.96 7.54
C GLY A 404 -12.18 14.36 6.65
N CYS A 405 -11.45 13.36 6.16
CA CYS A 405 -10.35 13.49 5.20
C CYS A 405 -10.57 12.54 4.03
N TYR A 406 -10.39 12.99 2.78
CA TYR A 406 -10.61 12.14 1.60
C TYR A 406 -9.55 11.03 1.38
N SER A 407 -8.38 11.15 2.02
CA SER A 407 -7.31 10.13 1.97
C SER A 407 -6.69 9.96 3.35
N GLY A 408 -6.77 8.75 3.88
CA GLY A 408 -6.34 8.39 5.22
C GLY A 408 -4.92 7.86 5.28
N GLU A 409 -4.64 6.81 4.52
CA GLU A 409 -3.44 5.99 4.64
C GLU A 409 -2.75 5.63 3.32
N HIS A 410 -3.39 5.93 2.18
CA HIS A 410 -2.82 5.65 0.85
C HIS A 410 -2.12 6.85 0.22
N ALA A 411 -2.12 8.02 0.86
CA ALA A 411 -1.63 9.29 0.34
C ALA A 411 -2.33 9.74 -0.97
N VAL A 412 -1.79 10.78 -1.61
CA VAL A 412 -2.52 11.55 -2.64
C VAL A 412 -2.05 11.20 -4.05
N GLY A 413 -0.73 11.12 -4.22
CA GLY A 413 -0.03 10.96 -5.48
C GLY A 413 -0.61 11.80 -6.59
N PHE A 414 -1.17 11.13 -7.58
CA PHE A 414 -2.03 11.76 -8.60
C PHE A 414 -3.35 11.01 -8.83
N PHE A 415 -3.57 9.89 -8.14
CA PHE A 415 -4.63 8.92 -8.42
C PHE A 415 -6.04 9.54 -8.41
N LEU A 416 -6.25 10.60 -7.63
CA LEU A 416 -7.52 11.33 -7.57
C LEU A 416 -7.56 12.60 -8.45
N GLY A 417 -6.43 13.00 -9.03
CA GLY A 417 -6.35 14.09 -10.01
C GLY A 417 -6.81 15.45 -9.52
N ARG A 418 -6.95 15.61 -8.20
CA ARG A 418 -7.38 16.86 -7.60
C ARG A 418 -6.23 17.85 -7.69
N SER A 419 -6.52 19.09 -8.10
CA SER A 419 -5.54 20.17 -8.00
C SER A 419 -5.28 20.44 -6.52
N GLN A 420 -4.01 20.45 -6.13
CA GLN A 420 -3.58 20.79 -4.77
C GLN A 420 -4.18 22.12 -4.31
N ASP A 421 -4.29 23.11 -5.21
CA ASP A 421 -4.89 24.42 -4.92
C ASP A 421 -6.39 24.33 -4.61
N LYS A 422 -7.10 23.34 -5.18
CA LYS A 422 -8.52 23.12 -4.85
C LYS A 422 -8.69 22.43 -3.50
N ILE A 423 -7.82 21.49 -3.19
CA ILE A 423 -7.89 20.73 -1.93
C ILE A 423 -7.43 21.60 -0.76
N ARG A 424 -6.34 22.35 -0.96
CA ARG A 424 -5.66 23.08 0.11
C ARG A 424 -5.30 24.52 -0.31
N PRO A 425 -6.29 25.34 -0.70
CA PRO A 425 -6.05 26.67 -1.27
C PRO A 425 -5.19 27.59 -0.40
N GLN A 426 -5.25 27.43 0.92
CA GLN A 426 -4.50 28.27 1.87
C GLN A 426 -3.07 27.76 2.13
N THR A 427 -2.76 26.50 1.79
CA THR A 427 -1.45 25.89 2.11
C THR A 427 -0.66 25.45 0.88
N ALA A 428 -1.28 25.38 -0.30
CA ALA A 428 -0.62 24.92 -1.54
C ALA A 428 0.66 25.73 -1.86
N ASP A 429 0.60 27.06 -1.76
CA ASP A 429 1.77 27.93 -1.99
C ASP A 429 2.95 27.64 -1.05
N TYR A 430 2.67 27.31 0.22
CA TYR A 430 3.71 26.94 1.16
C TYR A 430 4.32 25.59 0.81
N LEU A 431 3.51 24.62 0.40
CA LEU A 431 4.00 23.31 -0.03
C LEU A 431 4.90 23.43 -1.26
N ARG A 432 4.53 24.28 -2.24
CA ARG A 432 5.39 24.58 -3.41
C ARG A 432 6.72 25.19 -2.99
N LYS A 433 6.73 26.19 -2.10
CA LYS A 433 7.96 26.80 -1.57
C LYS A 433 8.84 25.81 -0.79
N ILE A 434 8.23 24.93 0.00
CA ILE A 434 8.96 23.88 0.73
C ILE A 434 9.61 22.92 -0.27
N LYS A 435 8.86 22.47 -1.28
CA LYS A 435 9.36 21.63 -2.37
C LYS A 435 10.52 22.28 -3.12
N GLU A 436 10.41 23.57 -3.49
CA GLU A 436 11.49 24.32 -4.13
C GLU A 436 12.76 24.40 -3.26
N ALA A 437 12.60 24.49 -1.93
CA ALA A 437 13.73 24.52 -1.02
C ALA A 437 14.53 23.21 -1.07
N PHE A 438 13.86 22.06 -1.07
CA PHE A 438 14.50 20.75 -1.13
C PHE A 438 14.88 20.27 -2.54
N ASP A 439 14.13 20.67 -3.56
CA ASP A 439 14.29 20.25 -4.95
C ASP A 439 14.05 21.42 -5.91
N PRO A 440 15.03 22.32 -6.07
CA PRO A 440 14.87 23.55 -6.85
C PRO A 440 14.75 23.30 -8.35
N ASP A 441 15.21 22.14 -8.82
CA ASP A 441 15.15 21.74 -10.22
C ASP A 441 13.89 20.92 -10.55
N ASN A 442 13.04 20.67 -9.55
CA ASN A 442 11.80 19.90 -9.66
C ASN A 442 12.01 18.53 -10.33
N ILE A 443 13.11 17.84 -10.00
CA ILE A 443 13.42 16.51 -10.54
C ILE A 443 12.81 15.38 -9.70
N LEU A 444 12.57 15.59 -8.40
CA LEU A 444 12.07 14.56 -7.50
C LEU A 444 10.55 14.41 -7.61
N ASN A 445 10.12 13.26 -8.10
CA ASN A 445 8.74 12.83 -8.24
C ASN A 445 7.73 13.90 -8.74
N PRO A 446 8.03 14.62 -9.85
CA PRO A 446 7.23 15.76 -10.26
C PRO A 446 5.80 15.37 -10.66
N GLY A 447 4.86 16.28 -10.39
CA GLY A 447 3.44 16.11 -10.73
C GLY A 447 2.66 15.21 -9.78
N LYS A 448 3.18 14.93 -8.60
CA LYS A 448 2.55 14.14 -7.53
C LYS A 448 2.58 14.92 -6.23
N VAL A 449 1.51 14.87 -5.44
CA VAL A 449 1.27 15.62 -4.18
C VAL A 449 1.25 17.15 -4.34
N ILE A 450 2.25 17.68 -5.04
CA ILE A 450 2.51 19.08 -5.33
C ILE A 450 2.43 19.27 -6.85
N ASP A 451 1.68 20.29 -7.29
CA ASP A 451 1.41 20.54 -8.71
C ASP A 451 0.90 19.30 -9.45
N ILE A 452 -0.05 18.59 -8.82
CA ILE A 452 -0.57 17.28 -9.25
C ILE A 452 -0.97 17.31 -10.72
N ARG A 453 -0.43 16.36 -11.49
CA ARG A 453 -0.80 16.13 -12.89
C ARG A 453 -1.48 14.77 -13.01
N GLU A 454 -2.69 14.76 -13.55
CA GLU A 454 -3.40 13.51 -13.81
C GLU A 454 -2.60 12.62 -14.75
N GLY A 455 -2.37 11.38 -14.32
CA GLY A 455 -1.83 10.33 -15.18
C GLY A 455 -2.82 9.94 -16.28
N SER A 456 -2.33 9.30 -17.34
CA SER A 456 -3.20 8.72 -18.35
C SER A 456 -3.89 7.47 -17.82
N MET A 457 -5.23 7.44 -17.84
CA MET A 457 -6.02 6.23 -17.61
C MET A 457 -6.10 5.33 -18.87
N ASP A 458 -5.54 5.80 -19.99
CA ASP A 458 -5.50 5.07 -21.25
C ASP A 458 -4.41 4.00 -21.19
N ILE A 459 -4.83 2.75 -21.35
CA ILE A 459 -3.98 1.57 -21.43
C ILE A 459 -4.36 0.87 -22.72
N SER A 460 -3.36 0.45 -23.50
CA SER A 460 -3.60 -0.37 -24.69
C SER A 460 -4.50 -1.56 -24.33
N PRO A 461 -5.63 -1.76 -25.03
CA PRO A 461 -6.50 -2.88 -24.76
C PRO A 461 -5.74 -4.19 -25.02
N ALA A 462 -6.13 -5.25 -24.31
CA ALA A 462 -5.63 -6.58 -24.61
C ALA A 462 -5.94 -6.94 -26.07
N LEU A 463 -4.98 -7.60 -26.73
CA LEU A 463 -5.20 -8.10 -28.09
C LEU A 463 -6.29 -9.17 -28.04
N LYS A 464 -7.25 -9.13 -28.97
CA LYS A 464 -8.39 -10.08 -28.98
C LYS A 464 -7.96 -11.54 -28.89
N LYS A 465 -6.87 -11.90 -29.59
CA LYS A 465 -6.26 -13.24 -29.55
C LYS A 465 -5.81 -13.68 -28.15
N TYR A 466 -5.47 -12.73 -27.27
CA TYR A 466 -4.97 -12.96 -25.92
C TYR A 466 -5.97 -12.58 -24.83
N SER A 467 -7.27 -12.50 -25.18
CA SER A 467 -8.32 -12.10 -24.25
C SER A 467 -8.43 -13.04 -23.02
N GLU A 468 -8.16 -14.33 -23.18
CA GLU A 468 -8.15 -15.28 -22.06
C GLU A 468 -6.93 -15.06 -21.14
N ILE A 469 -5.73 -14.94 -21.72
CA ILE A 469 -4.50 -14.64 -20.97
C ILE A 469 -4.67 -13.34 -20.18
N SER A 470 -5.18 -12.28 -20.82
CA SER A 470 -5.38 -10.98 -20.16
C SER A 470 -6.42 -11.05 -19.03
N LYS A 471 -7.49 -11.83 -19.20
CA LYS A 471 -8.46 -12.06 -18.11
C LYS A 471 -7.79 -12.72 -16.91
N LEU A 472 -6.96 -13.74 -17.13
CA LEU A 472 -6.29 -14.46 -16.05
C LEU A 472 -5.17 -13.63 -15.40
N SER A 473 -4.33 -12.94 -16.18
CA SER A 473 -3.29 -12.04 -15.65
C SER A 473 -3.92 -10.93 -14.81
N SER A 474 -5.06 -10.39 -15.24
CA SER A 474 -5.80 -9.34 -14.51
C SER A 474 -6.20 -9.75 -13.09
N LEU A 475 -6.47 -11.04 -12.83
CA LEU A 475 -6.81 -11.52 -11.48
C LEU A 475 -5.64 -11.41 -10.52
N CYS A 476 -4.42 -11.61 -11.01
CA CYS A 476 -3.19 -11.60 -10.21
C CYS A 476 -2.63 -10.18 -10.05
N VAL A 477 -2.64 -9.36 -11.11
CA VAL A 477 -2.20 -7.94 -11.03
C VAL A 477 -3.20 -7.06 -10.28
N LYS A 478 -4.34 -7.57 -9.83
CA LYS A 478 -5.36 -6.76 -9.12
C LYS A 478 -5.01 -6.48 -7.66
N CYS A 479 -4.42 -7.43 -6.93
CA CYS A 479 -4.21 -7.27 -5.49
C CYS A 479 -2.87 -6.63 -5.11
N HIS A 480 -1.83 -6.75 -5.95
CA HIS A 480 -0.45 -6.28 -5.69
C HIS A 480 0.20 -6.75 -4.37
N LEU A 481 -0.43 -7.66 -3.62
CA LEU A 481 0.03 -8.17 -2.32
C LEU A 481 0.67 -9.56 -2.38
N CYS A 482 1.20 -9.95 -3.55
CA CYS A 482 1.84 -11.25 -3.70
C CYS A 482 3.09 -11.31 -2.83
N LYS A 483 3.25 -12.40 -2.07
CA LYS A 483 4.45 -12.63 -1.27
C LYS A 483 5.68 -12.74 -2.19
N ASN A 484 6.75 -12.04 -1.83
CA ASN A 484 8.00 -12.02 -2.59
C ASN A 484 8.98 -13.11 -2.09
N ASP A 485 8.54 -14.37 -2.03
CA ASP A 485 9.36 -15.49 -1.54
C ASP A 485 9.94 -16.37 -2.65
N SER A 486 9.95 -15.89 -3.89
CA SER A 486 10.63 -16.61 -4.98
C SER A 486 12.12 -16.79 -4.64
N PRO A 487 12.72 -17.94 -4.96
CA PRO A 487 14.15 -18.17 -4.74
C PRO A 487 15.06 -17.14 -5.44
N ALA A 488 14.61 -16.56 -6.56
CA ALA A 488 15.33 -15.51 -7.26
C ALA A 488 15.28 -14.18 -6.49
N TYR A 489 14.12 -13.81 -5.95
CA TYR A 489 13.96 -12.58 -5.18
C TYR A 489 14.77 -12.61 -3.87
N LEU A 490 14.85 -13.77 -3.22
CA LEU A 490 15.66 -13.95 -2.02
C LEU A 490 17.17 -13.72 -2.27
N LYS A 491 17.64 -13.90 -3.51
CA LYS A 491 19.03 -13.61 -3.89
C LYS A 491 19.21 -12.14 -4.28
N GLU A 492 18.34 -11.63 -5.15
CA GLU A 492 18.37 -10.26 -5.66
C GLU A 492 16.93 -9.72 -5.71
N PRO A 493 16.59 -8.69 -4.89
CA PRO A 493 15.21 -8.26 -4.66
C PRO A 493 14.68 -7.35 -5.77
N PHE A 494 14.80 -7.78 -7.03
CA PHE A 494 14.30 -7.06 -8.20
C PHE A 494 12.85 -7.42 -8.50
N GLU A 495 12.07 -6.45 -8.99
CA GLU A 495 10.64 -6.66 -9.30
C GLU A 495 10.41 -7.80 -10.30
N HIS A 496 11.25 -7.92 -11.33
CA HIS A 496 11.14 -8.99 -12.33
C HIS A 496 11.44 -10.40 -11.77
N ASN A 497 12.01 -10.48 -10.56
CA ASN A 497 12.17 -11.74 -9.83
C ASN A 497 10.93 -12.11 -9.00
N THR A 498 9.95 -11.22 -8.88
CA THR A 498 8.71 -11.50 -8.14
C THR A 498 7.69 -12.19 -9.03
N ILE A 499 6.74 -12.91 -8.41
CA ILE A 499 5.60 -13.50 -9.11
C ILE A 499 4.77 -12.39 -9.78
N ARG A 500 4.55 -11.26 -9.07
CA ARG A 500 3.84 -10.09 -9.57
C ARG A 500 4.49 -9.53 -10.84
N GLY A 501 5.80 -9.28 -10.81
CA GLY A 501 6.55 -8.75 -11.94
C GLY A 501 6.50 -9.66 -13.17
N ARG A 502 6.50 -10.98 -12.98
CA ARG A 502 6.39 -11.94 -14.08
C ARG A 502 5.00 -12.01 -14.68
N VAL A 503 3.96 -11.95 -13.84
CA VAL A 503 2.58 -11.81 -14.32
C VAL A 503 2.40 -10.48 -15.07
N ALA A 504 3.02 -9.39 -14.60
CA ALA A 504 3.01 -8.10 -15.30
C ALA A 504 3.68 -8.18 -16.68
N MET A 505 4.75 -8.96 -16.83
CA MET A 505 5.37 -9.24 -18.14
C MET A 505 4.41 -10.03 -19.07
N ILE A 506 3.68 -11.02 -18.55
CA ILE A 506 2.65 -11.75 -19.31
C ILE A 506 1.51 -10.80 -19.73
N ASP A 507 1.05 -9.93 -18.84
CA ASP A 507 0.03 -8.92 -19.18
C ASP A 507 0.54 -7.97 -20.27
N ALA A 508 1.78 -7.51 -20.18
CA ALA A 508 2.43 -6.68 -21.20
C ALA A 508 2.50 -7.40 -22.56
N ALA A 509 2.83 -8.70 -22.58
CA ALA A 509 2.83 -9.50 -23.81
C ALA A 509 1.43 -9.66 -24.41
N SER A 510 0.41 -9.88 -23.57
CA SER A 510 -1.00 -9.97 -24.02
C SER A 510 -1.52 -8.69 -24.69
N ARG A 511 -0.87 -7.55 -24.41
CA ARG A 511 -1.15 -6.22 -24.99
C ARG A 511 -0.18 -5.84 -26.12
N GLY A 512 0.76 -6.72 -26.48
CA GLY A 512 1.74 -6.50 -27.55
C GLY A 512 2.89 -5.54 -27.20
N ALA A 513 3.15 -5.30 -25.92
CA ALA A 513 4.24 -4.42 -25.48
C ALA A 513 5.62 -5.10 -25.48
N VAL A 514 5.65 -6.43 -25.42
CA VAL A 514 6.81 -7.35 -25.50
C VAL A 514 6.33 -8.66 -26.14
N SER A 515 7.20 -9.47 -26.76
CA SER A 515 6.77 -10.78 -27.27
C SER A 515 6.69 -11.83 -26.16
N PHE A 516 5.88 -12.88 -26.37
CA PHE A 516 5.89 -14.06 -25.49
C PHE A 516 7.24 -14.78 -25.50
N SER A 517 7.91 -14.85 -26.66
CA SER A 517 9.23 -15.47 -26.80
C SER A 517 10.32 -14.77 -26.00
N GLU A 518 10.28 -13.43 -25.89
CA GLU A 518 11.24 -12.65 -25.08
C GLU A 518 11.06 -12.87 -23.57
N ILE A 519 9.84 -13.18 -23.14
CA ILE A 519 9.53 -13.39 -21.71
C ILE A 519 9.55 -14.87 -21.30
N ASN A 520 9.66 -15.81 -22.25
CA ASN A 520 9.52 -17.26 -21.99
C ASN A 520 10.37 -17.78 -20.83
N PRO A 521 11.68 -17.43 -20.70
CA PRO A 521 12.50 -17.92 -19.59
C PRO A 521 11.95 -17.52 -18.22
N PHE A 522 11.36 -16.32 -18.11
CA PHE A 522 10.76 -15.84 -16.87
C PHE A 522 9.45 -16.57 -16.55
N VAL A 523 8.67 -16.90 -17.58
CA VAL A 523 7.38 -17.61 -17.44
C VAL A 523 7.62 -19.08 -17.05
N GLU A 524 8.61 -19.75 -17.66
CA GLU A 524 8.96 -21.13 -17.32
C GLU A 524 9.39 -21.26 -15.86
N GLU A 525 10.28 -20.38 -15.40
CA GLU A 525 10.70 -20.35 -14.00
C GLU A 525 9.55 -20.02 -13.03
N LEU A 526 8.57 -19.18 -13.43
CA LEU A 526 7.40 -18.84 -12.62
C LEU A 526 6.59 -20.10 -12.25
N SER A 527 6.52 -21.09 -13.15
CA SER A 527 5.80 -22.36 -12.93
C SER A 527 6.28 -23.11 -11.67
N LEU A 528 7.55 -22.92 -11.28
CA LEU A 528 8.15 -23.57 -10.12
C LEU A 528 7.73 -22.93 -8.80
N TRP A 529 7.21 -21.70 -8.82
CA TRP A 529 6.96 -20.88 -7.62
C TRP A 529 5.49 -20.79 -7.22
N VAL A 530 4.58 -21.22 -8.09
CA VAL A 530 3.12 -21.09 -7.88
C VAL A 530 2.64 -21.73 -6.58
N LYS A 531 3.29 -22.80 -6.13
CA LYS A 531 2.92 -23.52 -4.91
C LYS A 531 3.06 -22.65 -3.65
N ASP A 532 4.04 -21.75 -3.65
CA ASP A 532 4.43 -20.94 -2.49
C ASP A 532 3.65 -19.63 -2.37
N MET A 533 2.78 -19.32 -3.34
CA MET A 533 1.94 -18.11 -3.31
C MET A 533 1.08 -18.04 -2.04
N ASN A 534 0.92 -16.85 -1.49
CA ASN A 534 0.01 -16.54 -0.38
C ASN A 534 -1.43 -16.24 -0.85
N CYS A 535 -1.80 -16.63 -2.06
CA CYS A 535 -3.10 -16.34 -2.64
C CYS A 535 -4.15 -17.41 -2.30
N PRO A 536 -5.45 -17.06 -2.29
CA PRO A 536 -6.53 -18.04 -2.22
C PRO A 536 -6.40 -19.14 -3.29
N SER A 537 -6.87 -20.35 -2.98
CA SER A 537 -6.73 -21.54 -3.82
C SER A 537 -7.24 -21.35 -5.26
N TYR A 538 -8.31 -20.57 -5.45
CA TYR A 538 -8.85 -20.30 -6.78
C TYR A 538 -7.88 -19.46 -7.65
N ILE A 539 -7.14 -18.51 -7.07
CA ILE A 539 -6.11 -17.74 -7.82
C ILE A 539 -4.96 -18.67 -8.19
N LYS A 540 -4.55 -19.56 -7.29
CA LYS A 540 -3.50 -20.56 -7.55
C LYS A 540 -3.87 -21.52 -8.68
N ASN A 541 -5.15 -21.86 -8.83
CA ASN A 541 -5.60 -22.69 -9.94
C ASN A 541 -5.57 -21.93 -11.28
N ASP A 542 -6.04 -20.68 -11.27
CA ASP A 542 -6.10 -19.84 -12.47
C ASP A 542 -4.69 -19.42 -12.98
N ILE A 543 -3.70 -19.26 -12.08
CA ILE A 543 -2.34 -18.89 -12.48
C ILE A 543 -1.58 -20.04 -13.16
N GLY A 544 -1.86 -21.30 -12.81
CA GLY A 544 -1.28 -22.45 -13.52
C GLY A 544 -1.69 -22.44 -14.99
N LYS A 545 -2.99 -22.25 -15.25
CA LYS A 545 -3.54 -22.11 -16.60
C LYS A 545 -2.96 -20.90 -17.34
N LEU A 546 -2.77 -19.76 -16.65
CA LEU A 546 -2.13 -18.58 -17.24
C LEU A 546 -0.73 -18.90 -17.77
N ILE A 547 0.07 -19.62 -16.99
CA ILE A 547 1.44 -19.99 -17.32
C ILE A 547 1.46 -20.93 -18.53
N GLU A 548 0.61 -21.96 -18.53
CA GLU A 548 0.49 -22.89 -19.67
C GLU A 548 0.15 -22.17 -20.98
N LEU A 549 -0.82 -21.25 -20.94
CA LEU A 549 -1.21 -20.45 -22.11
C LEU A 549 -0.08 -19.52 -22.57
N ALA A 550 0.64 -18.91 -21.63
CA ALA A 550 1.76 -18.01 -21.96
C ALA A 550 2.95 -18.78 -22.57
N ILE A 551 3.25 -19.98 -22.09
CA ILE A 551 4.29 -20.86 -22.67
C ILE A 551 3.89 -21.35 -24.06
N ALA A 552 2.61 -21.67 -24.28
CA ALA A 552 2.13 -22.12 -25.59
C ALA A 552 2.23 -21.03 -26.69
N GLU A 553 2.27 -19.75 -26.29
CA GLU A 553 2.43 -18.60 -27.19
C GLU A 553 3.88 -18.17 -27.42
N ALA A 554 4.80 -18.64 -26.56
CA ALA A 554 6.24 -18.35 -26.65
C ALA A 554 6.92 -19.21 -27.71
#